data_AF-A0A7C5RRF5-F1
#
_entry.id   AF-A0A7C5RRF5-F1
#
_cell.length_a   1.000
_cell.length_b   1.000
_cell.length_c   1.000
_cell.angle_alpha   90.00
_cell.angle_beta   90.00
_cell.angle_gamma   90.00
#
_symmetry.space_group_name_H-M   'P 1'
#
loop_
_entity.id
_entity.type
_entity.pdbx_description
1 polymer ?
#
loop_
_entity_poly.entity_id
_entity_poly.type
_entity_poly.pdbx_seq_one_letter_code
_entity_poly.pdbx_strand_id
1 'polypeptide(L)'
;MKRPLRIFLIGFSGTGKSQTAPVVAQMLGWDALDTDTMVEEEAGMSIPQIFELWGEAWFRQAESRALAKASQRQKVVIATGGGIILRPENRRLMAEKGFVVCLEAHPQTILSRLATTKGTERPLLAAHNPLLRIQSLKARRQPFYALADYIVRTDHLTPEEVAREVVRAWRKLSGEAFAQPDRLTPAHDTLFPDAACVVETPSGAYPVYLGRGLLDRLGELLAPLAKRAFIITDATVMGLYGEEVVASLQRADLQVEATSVPPGEATKSLDTAASLLEWLTRLRAQRGDLIVALGGGMITDLAGFVAATYARGLALANVPTTLLAMVDAALGGKTGVNLPIAKNMVGAFYHPSIVVADLSTLTTLGERELREGWAETIKHAFIADPDLLSLLERDAQGLLALAPGPTEEAIRRSMAVKASVVAEDEREQTGRRSVLNYGHTIGHAIEAATEYATYLHGEAISIGMVAEAELGLRLGLTPHSLAQQQRQLLERFGLPTSATGIPREALWQAMALDKKGRGGKLRWVILKGVADPVVITDPPASLVKEVLDHVLGT
;
A
#
# COMPACT_ATOMS: atom_id res chain seq x y z
N MET A 1 -11.29 -13.00 38.91
CA MET A 1 -10.83 -11.94 38.00
C MET A 1 -11.90 -10.85 37.92
N LYS A 2 -11.54 -9.56 37.96
CA LYS A 2 -12.49 -8.46 37.74
C LYS A 2 -12.98 -8.54 36.29
N ARG A 3 -14.30 -8.51 36.07
CA ARG A 3 -14.87 -8.47 34.71
C ARG A 3 -14.88 -7.02 34.20
N PRO A 4 -14.59 -6.79 32.92
CA PRO A 4 -14.70 -5.47 32.32
C PRO A 4 -16.16 -5.00 32.36
N LEU A 5 -16.35 -3.73 32.68
CA LEU A 5 -17.66 -3.05 32.68
C LEU A 5 -17.97 -2.39 31.33
N ARG A 6 -17.35 -2.86 30.25
CA ARG A 6 -17.51 -2.35 28.89
C ARG A 6 -17.47 -3.49 27.91
N ILE A 7 -18.38 -3.47 26.94
CA ILE A 7 -18.37 -4.37 25.78
C ILE A 7 -18.29 -3.49 24.54
N PHE A 8 -17.31 -3.75 23.67
CA PHE A 8 -17.19 -3.12 22.36
C PHE A 8 -17.69 -4.11 21.30
N LEU A 9 -18.66 -3.71 20.50
CA LEU A 9 -19.11 -4.46 19.33
C LEU A 9 -18.44 -3.90 18.09
N ILE A 10 -17.51 -4.67 17.53
CA ILE A 10 -16.79 -4.36 16.29
C ILE A 10 -17.30 -5.23 15.14
N GLY A 11 -16.84 -4.97 13.92
CA GLY A 11 -17.15 -5.76 12.73
C GLY A 11 -17.54 -4.90 11.53
N PHE A 12 -17.60 -5.53 10.36
CA PHE A 12 -17.90 -4.83 9.12
C PHE A 12 -19.26 -4.11 9.16
N SER A 13 -19.45 -3.11 8.31
CA SER A 13 -20.74 -2.41 8.23
C SER A 13 -21.88 -3.36 7.83
N GLY A 14 -23.10 -3.17 8.34
CA GLY A 14 -24.21 -4.10 8.07
C GLY A 14 -24.18 -5.45 8.82
N THR A 15 -23.23 -5.67 9.75
CA THR A 15 -23.21 -6.88 10.60
C THR A 15 -24.18 -6.84 11.79
N GLY A 16 -24.87 -5.71 12.02
CA GLY A 16 -25.92 -5.58 13.03
C GLY A 16 -25.49 -4.98 14.38
N LYS A 17 -24.33 -4.31 14.45
CA LYS A 17 -23.75 -3.73 15.69
C LYS A 17 -24.70 -2.76 16.39
N SER A 18 -25.19 -1.74 15.68
CA SER A 18 -26.10 -0.71 16.20
C SER A 18 -27.44 -1.26 16.68
N GLN A 19 -27.92 -2.36 16.08
CA GLN A 19 -29.13 -3.05 16.51
C GLN A 19 -28.89 -3.97 17.71
N THR A 20 -27.70 -4.59 17.79
CA THR A 20 -27.36 -5.56 18.84
C THR A 20 -26.97 -4.86 20.16
N ALA A 21 -26.28 -3.72 20.11
CA ALA A 21 -25.78 -3.04 21.31
C ALA A 21 -26.88 -2.70 22.33
N PRO A 22 -28.03 -2.09 21.93
CA PRO A 22 -29.14 -1.82 22.87
C PRO A 22 -29.70 -3.08 23.52
N VAL A 23 -29.80 -4.20 22.78
CA VAL A 23 -30.33 -5.45 23.30
C VAL A 23 -29.38 -6.09 24.32
N VAL A 24 -28.07 -6.09 24.05
CA VAL A 24 -27.05 -6.54 25.01
C VAL A 24 -27.09 -5.67 26.27
N ALA A 25 -27.19 -4.35 26.10
CA ALA A 25 -27.24 -3.40 27.20
C ALA A 25 -28.47 -3.64 28.09
N GLN A 26 -29.65 -3.82 27.49
CA GLN A 26 -30.89 -4.16 28.20
C GLN A 26 -30.75 -5.47 29.00
N MET A 27 -30.15 -6.52 28.42
CA MET A 27 -29.93 -7.81 29.10
C MET A 27 -28.98 -7.72 30.30
N LEU A 28 -28.07 -6.75 30.31
CA LEU A 28 -27.10 -6.54 31.39
C LEU A 28 -27.51 -5.43 32.37
N GLY A 29 -28.57 -4.66 32.07
CA GLY A 29 -28.93 -3.45 32.81
C GLY A 29 -27.89 -2.33 32.66
N TRP A 30 -27.34 -2.19 31.45
CA TRP A 30 -26.26 -1.27 31.07
C TRP A 30 -26.78 -0.23 30.06
N ASP A 31 -25.96 0.78 29.79
CA ASP A 31 -26.23 1.76 28.72
C ASP A 31 -25.74 1.24 27.36
N ALA A 32 -26.31 1.75 26.28
CA ALA A 32 -25.81 1.54 24.91
C ALA A 32 -25.37 2.87 24.28
N LEU A 33 -24.24 2.85 23.60
CA LEU A 33 -23.74 3.96 22.78
C LEU A 33 -23.39 3.46 21.39
N ASP A 34 -23.48 4.35 20.40
CA ASP A 34 -23.02 4.10 19.04
C ASP A 34 -22.04 5.22 18.65
N THR A 35 -20.80 4.86 18.31
CA THR A 35 -19.77 5.86 17.96
C THR A 35 -20.12 6.60 16.69
N ASP A 36 -20.81 5.98 15.74
CA ASP A 36 -21.18 6.62 14.47
C ASP A 36 -22.20 7.75 14.75
N THR A 37 -23.21 7.48 15.60
CA THR A 37 -24.15 8.50 16.07
C THR A 37 -23.44 9.63 16.83
N MET A 38 -22.47 9.29 17.69
CA MET A 38 -21.71 10.31 18.43
C MET A 38 -20.89 11.22 17.50
N VAL A 39 -20.34 10.69 16.40
CA VAL A 39 -19.61 11.49 15.40
C VAL A 39 -20.56 12.41 14.63
N GLU A 40 -21.75 11.92 14.24
CA GLU A 40 -22.75 12.75 13.57
C GLU A 40 -23.27 13.88 14.45
N GLU A 41 -23.49 13.60 15.74
CA GLU A 41 -23.87 14.61 16.74
C GLU A 41 -22.78 15.66 16.95
N GLU A 42 -21.49 15.26 17.00
CA GLU A 42 -20.35 16.18 17.12
C GLU A 42 -20.22 17.07 15.89
N ALA A 43 -20.41 16.51 14.69
CA ALA A 43 -20.27 17.21 13.43
C ALA A 43 -21.51 18.05 13.05
N GLY A 44 -22.68 17.75 13.62
CA GLY A 44 -23.96 18.35 13.24
C GLY A 44 -24.43 17.95 11.83
N MET A 45 -23.88 16.88 11.27
CA MET A 45 -24.14 16.41 9.91
C MET A 45 -23.92 14.90 9.80
N SER A 46 -24.48 14.29 8.75
CA SER A 46 -24.37 12.85 8.53
C SER A 46 -22.96 12.43 8.10
N ILE A 47 -22.57 11.19 8.37
CA ILE A 47 -21.25 10.66 7.97
C ILE A 47 -20.92 10.90 6.48
N PRO A 48 -21.83 10.66 5.51
CA PRO A 48 -21.56 10.97 4.10
C PRO A 48 -21.19 12.43 3.87
N GLN A 49 -21.86 13.36 4.53
CA GLN A 49 -21.54 14.79 4.44
C GLN A 49 -20.18 15.11 5.05
N ILE A 50 -19.80 14.43 6.16
CA ILE A 50 -18.46 14.54 6.74
C ILE A 50 -17.40 14.08 5.74
N PHE A 51 -17.60 12.93 5.09
CA PHE A 51 -16.67 12.42 4.08
C PHE A 51 -16.55 13.36 2.87
N GLU A 52 -17.66 13.94 2.45
CA GLU A 52 -17.69 14.89 1.33
C GLU A 52 -17.00 16.22 1.67
N LEU A 53 -17.31 16.80 2.83
CA LEU A 53 -16.84 18.14 3.22
C LEU A 53 -15.46 18.13 3.87
N TRP A 54 -15.22 17.17 4.77
CA TRP A 54 -14.04 17.16 5.66
C TRP A 54 -13.12 15.96 5.42
N GLY A 55 -13.56 15.00 4.61
CA GLY A 55 -12.76 13.84 4.20
C GLY A 55 -12.61 12.77 5.28
N GLU A 56 -12.06 11.63 4.85
CA GLU A 56 -11.90 10.45 5.71
C GLU A 56 -10.93 10.70 6.88
N ALA A 57 -9.83 11.44 6.67
CA ALA A 57 -8.83 11.66 7.71
C ALA A 57 -9.44 12.33 8.95
N TRP A 58 -10.28 13.35 8.74
CA TRP A 58 -11.03 14.00 9.81
C TRP A 58 -12.01 13.02 10.46
N PHE A 59 -12.77 12.27 9.66
CA PHE A 59 -13.72 11.27 10.17
C PHE A 59 -13.04 10.22 11.06
N ARG A 60 -11.88 9.70 10.65
CA ARG A 60 -11.12 8.70 11.43
C ARG A 60 -10.60 9.27 12.76
N GLN A 61 -10.24 10.56 12.78
CA GLN A 61 -9.90 11.23 14.05
C GLN A 61 -11.14 11.41 14.93
N ALA A 62 -12.28 11.78 14.34
CA ALA A 62 -13.55 11.90 15.06
C ALA A 62 -14.01 10.56 15.64
N GLU A 63 -13.91 9.44 14.89
CA GLU A 63 -14.16 8.08 15.40
C GLU A 63 -13.33 7.78 16.65
N SER A 64 -12.04 8.15 16.62
CA SER A 64 -11.12 7.89 17.74
C SER A 64 -11.47 8.75 18.96
N ARG A 65 -11.88 10.01 18.76
CA ARG A 65 -12.40 10.88 19.84
C ARG A 65 -13.72 10.36 20.41
N ALA A 66 -14.64 9.92 19.56
CA ALA A 66 -15.93 9.36 19.96
C ALA A 66 -15.73 8.08 20.78
N LEU A 67 -14.85 7.18 20.36
CA LEU A 67 -14.48 5.98 21.12
C LEU A 67 -13.87 6.33 22.48
N ALA A 68 -12.93 7.29 22.53
CA ALA A 68 -12.32 7.74 23.77
C ALA A 68 -13.38 8.29 24.75
N LYS A 69 -14.30 9.12 24.26
CA LYS A 69 -15.42 9.68 25.04
C LYS A 69 -16.39 8.58 25.51
N ALA A 70 -16.78 7.66 24.65
CA ALA A 70 -17.66 6.54 25.00
C ALA A 70 -17.02 5.64 26.07
N SER A 71 -15.71 5.42 25.97
CA SER A 71 -14.92 4.60 26.89
C SER A 71 -14.78 5.19 28.29
N GLN A 72 -15.12 6.47 28.50
CA GLN A 72 -15.14 7.07 29.84
C GLN A 72 -16.29 6.51 30.71
N ARG A 73 -17.41 6.10 30.09
CA ARG A 73 -18.55 5.51 30.82
C ARG A 73 -18.23 4.10 31.32
N GLN A 74 -18.92 3.65 32.37
CA GLN A 74 -18.90 2.27 32.85
C GLN A 74 -20.30 1.66 32.70
N LYS A 75 -20.38 0.32 32.66
CA LYS A 75 -21.61 -0.43 32.40
C LYS A 75 -22.24 0.01 31.07
N VAL A 76 -21.45 -0.07 30.01
CA VAL A 76 -21.84 0.38 28.67
C VAL A 76 -21.49 -0.65 27.60
N VAL A 77 -22.36 -0.79 26.61
CA VAL A 77 -22.14 -1.52 25.37
C VAL A 77 -21.97 -0.50 24.25
N ILE A 78 -20.84 -0.54 23.55
CA ILE A 78 -20.47 0.44 22.54
C ILE A 78 -20.48 -0.25 21.18
N ALA A 79 -21.44 0.09 20.32
CA ALA A 79 -21.35 -0.22 18.89
C ALA A 79 -20.34 0.73 18.25
N THR A 80 -19.42 0.19 17.46
CA THR A 80 -18.36 0.99 16.83
C THR A 80 -18.51 1.06 15.32
N GLY A 81 -17.99 2.12 14.72
CA GLY A 81 -17.80 2.21 13.27
C GLY A 81 -16.94 1.07 12.72
N GLY A 82 -17.22 0.64 11.48
CA GLY A 82 -16.57 -0.54 10.88
C GLY A 82 -15.07 -0.38 10.65
N GLY A 83 -14.54 0.83 10.65
CA GLY A 83 -13.11 1.13 10.47
C GLY A 83 -12.35 1.37 11.79
N ILE A 84 -13.05 1.41 12.93
CA ILE A 84 -12.45 1.85 14.19
C ILE A 84 -11.25 0.99 14.62
N ILE A 85 -11.31 -0.32 14.32
CA ILE A 85 -10.32 -1.32 14.70
C ILE A 85 -9.01 -1.17 13.93
N LEU A 86 -8.97 -0.39 12.85
CA LEU A 86 -7.79 -0.25 12.00
C LEU A 86 -6.69 0.62 12.64
N ARG A 87 -7.05 1.43 13.63
CA ARG A 87 -6.14 2.30 14.36
C ARG A 87 -5.52 1.60 15.58
N PRO A 88 -4.17 1.53 15.69
CA PRO A 88 -3.51 0.94 16.86
C PRO A 88 -3.97 1.55 18.19
N GLU A 89 -4.16 2.87 18.23
CA GLU A 89 -4.60 3.59 19.44
C GLU A 89 -5.99 3.15 19.91
N ASN A 90 -6.90 2.88 18.97
CA ASN A 90 -8.24 2.40 19.27
C ASN A 90 -8.22 0.95 19.75
N ARG A 91 -7.37 0.11 19.15
CA ARG A 91 -7.17 -1.29 19.60
C ARG A 91 -6.65 -1.35 21.03
N ARG A 92 -5.60 -0.57 21.35
CA ARG A 92 -5.04 -0.46 22.71
C ARG A 92 -6.09 -0.01 23.70
N LEU A 93 -6.83 1.06 23.38
CA LEU A 93 -7.90 1.57 24.23
C LEU A 93 -8.98 0.51 24.51
N MET A 94 -9.46 -0.19 23.47
CA MET A 94 -10.48 -1.23 23.65
C MET A 94 -9.95 -2.42 24.47
N ALA A 95 -8.71 -2.85 24.21
CA ALA A 95 -8.06 -3.93 24.95
C ALA A 95 -7.93 -3.59 26.45
N GLU A 96 -7.49 -2.37 26.77
CA GLU A 96 -7.32 -1.90 28.15
C GLU A 96 -8.65 -1.71 28.90
N LYS A 97 -9.73 -1.33 28.20
CA LYS A 97 -10.94 -0.82 28.86
C LYS A 97 -12.12 -1.77 28.87
N GLY A 98 -12.15 -2.79 27.98
CA GLY A 98 -13.34 -3.62 27.81
C GLY A 98 -13.11 -4.98 27.17
N PHE A 99 -14.22 -5.68 26.95
CA PHE A 99 -14.29 -6.95 26.20
C PHE A 99 -14.75 -6.67 24.77
N VAL A 100 -14.04 -7.19 23.77
CA VAL A 100 -14.26 -6.87 22.36
C VAL A 100 -14.89 -8.06 21.64
N VAL A 101 -16.06 -7.84 21.05
CA VAL A 101 -16.78 -8.88 20.29
C VAL A 101 -16.93 -8.42 18.85
N CYS A 102 -16.47 -9.25 17.91
CA CYS A 102 -16.69 -9.03 16.49
C CYS A 102 -18.00 -9.67 16.03
N LEU A 103 -18.87 -8.87 15.42
CA LEU A 103 -20.03 -9.35 14.68
C LEU A 103 -19.64 -9.57 13.22
N GLU A 104 -19.74 -10.81 12.77
CA GLU A 104 -19.26 -11.30 11.48
C GLU A 104 -20.44 -11.73 10.59
N ALA A 105 -20.37 -11.47 9.28
CA ALA A 105 -21.38 -11.94 8.32
C ALA A 105 -20.77 -12.12 6.93
N HIS A 106 -21.37 -12.99 6.12
CA HIS A 106 -20.98 -13.13 4.73
C HIS A 106 -21.24 -11.85 3.92
N PRO A 107 -20.38 -11.56 2.92
CA PRO A 107 -20.53 -10.40 2.04
C PRO A 107 -21.93 -10.27 1.42
N GLN A 108 -22.56 -11.39 1.04
CA GLN A 108 -23.91 -11.42 0.49
C GLN A 108 -24.96 -10.99 1.53
N THR A 109 -24.82 -11.45 2.78
CA THR A 109 -25.69 -11.04 3.89
C THR A 109 -25.55 -9.55 4.17
N ILE A 110 -24.30 -9.07 4.21
CA ILE A 110 -23.99 -7.64 4.40
C ILE A 110 -24.68 -6.83 3.30
N LEU A 111 -24.46 -7.19 2.03
CA LEU A 111 -25.06 -6.49 0.89
C LEU A 111 -26.59 -6.40 1.00
N SER A 112 -27.25 -7.53 1.31
CA SER A 112 -28.70 -7.59 1.48
C SER A 112 -29.20 -6.65 2.60
N ARG A 113 -28.51 -6.62 3.75
CA ARG A 113 -28.87 -5.74 4.89
C ARG A 113 -28.66 -4.27 4.56
N LEU A 114 -27.56 -3.94 3.88
CA LEU A 114 -27.26 -2.57 3.47
C LEU A 114 -28.26 -2.06 2.43
N ALA A 115 -28.70 -2.91 1.50
CA ALA A 115 -29.73 -2.56 0.51
C ALA A 115 -31.08 -2.19 1.15
N THR A 116 -31.42 -2.80 2.29
CA THR A 116 -32.69 -2.53 3.00
C THR A 116 -32.64 -1.31 3.93
N THR A 117 -31.45 -0.78 4.22
CA THR A 117 -31.28 0.29 5.21
C THR A 117 -31.39 1.67 4.53
N LYS A 118 -32.32 2.52 4.97
CA LYS A 118 -32.39 3.93 4.53
C LYS A 118 -31.32 4.73 5.28
N GLY A 119 -30.20 5.07 4.62
CA GLY A 119 -29.18 5.92 5.26
C GLY A 119 -27.77 5.83 4.66
N THR A 120 -26.82 6.23 5.51
CA THR A 120 -25.42 6.64 5.32
C THR A 120 -24.46 5.66 4.61
N GLU A 121 -24.88 4.43 4.33
CA GLU A 121 -24.00 3.39 3.77
C GLU A 121 -24.06 3.26 2.24
N ARG A 122 -24.83 4.13 1.58
CA ARG A 122 -24.92 4.23 0.12
C ARG A 122 -23.58 4.40 -0.62
N PRO A 123 -22.52 5.05 -0.08
CA PRO A 123 -21.23 5.13 -0.76
C PRO A 123 -20.57 3.76 -1.02
N LEU A 124 -20.80 2.77 -0.15
CA LEU A 124 -20.33 1.38 -0.35
C LEU A 124 -21.13 0.66 -1.45
N LEU A 125 -22.39 1.07 -1.66
CA LEU A 125 -23.31 0.53 -2.66
C LEU A 125 -23.28 1.26 -4.01
N ALA A 126 -22.62 2.42 -4.08
CA ALA A 126 -22.53 3.24 -5.30
C ALA A 126 -21.49 2.71 -6.32
N ALA A 127 -20.73 1.66 -5.97
CA ALA A 127 -19.78 1.03 -6.87
C ALA A 127 -20.48 0.22 -7.97
N HIS A 128 -19.84 0.10 -9.15
CA HIS A 128 -20.33 -0.76 -10.24
C HIS A 128 -20.52 -2.23 -9.84
N ASN A 129 -19.83 -2.69 -8.78
CA ASN A 129 -20.04 -4.00 -8.17
C ASN A 129 -19.92 -3.95 -6.62
N PRO A 130 -21.02 -3.67 -5.90
CA PRO A 130 -21.00 -3.52 -4.44
C PRO A 130 -20.51 -4.76 -3.69
N LEU A 131 -20.80 -5.96 -4.21
CA LEU A 131 -20.39 -7.22 -3.59
C LEU A 131 -18.87 -7.39 -3.59
N LEU A 132 -18.22 -7.13 -4.73
CA LEU A 132 -16.74 -7.18 -4.83
C LEU A 132 -16.10 -6.13 -3.91
N ARG A 133 -16.66 -4.93 -3.83
CA ARG A 133 -16.17 -3.89 -2.90
C ARG A 133 -16.26 -4.34 -1.44
N ILE A 134 -17.38 -4.94 -1.04
CA ILE A 134 -17.54 -5.51 0.31
C ILE A 134 -16.52 -6.62 0.54
N GLN A 135 -16.34 -7.54 -0.41
CA GLN A 135 -15.38 -8.63 -0.31
C GLN A 135 -13.94 -8.12 -0.12
N SER A 136 -13.51 -7.18 -0.96
CA SER A 136 -12.16 -6.59 -0.90
C SER A 136 -11.92 -5.85 0.42
N LEU A 137 -12.83 -4.95 0.81
CA LEU A 137 -12.69 -4.21 2.06
C LEU A 137 -12.71 -5.14 3.28
N LYS A 138 -13.60 -6.13 3.29
CA LYS A 138 -13.69 -7.09 4.39
C LYS A 138 -12.44 -7.94 4.49
N ALA A 139 -11.88 -8.41 3.37
CA ALA A 139 -10.63 -9.16 3.35
C ALA A 139 -9.47 -8.36 3.96
N ARG A 140 -9.34 -7.07 3.60
CA ARG A 140 -8.33 -6.16 4.18
C ARG A 140 -8.49 -5.98 5.70
N ARG A 141 -9.73 -5.95 6.20
CA ARG A 141 -10.03 -5.71 7.63
C ARG A 141 -10.06 -6.98 8.48
N GLN A 142 -10.18 -8.15 7.85
CA GLN A 142 -10.36 -9.43 8.54
C GLN A 142 -9.25 -9.75 9.56
N PRO A 143 -7.95 -9.49 9.28
CA PRO A 143 -6.90 -9.74 10.25
C PRO A 143 -7.12 -8.99 11.58
N PHE A 144 -7.65 -7.76 11.52
CA PHE A 144 -7.94 -6.97 12.70
C PHE A 144 -9.24 -7.41 13.41
N TYR A 145 -10.27 -7.81 12.66
CA TYR A 145 -11.48 -8.38 13.23
C TYR A 145 -11.23 -9.70 13.95
N ALA A 146 -10.29 -10.50 13.44
CA ALA A 146 -9.89 -11.78 14.03
C ALA A 146 -9.21 -11.65 15.40
N LEU A 147 -8.72 -10.46 15.76
CA LEU A 147 -8.13 -10.18 17.07
C LEU A 147 -9.17 -10.10 18.19
N ALA A 148 -10.47 -9.97 17.88
CA ALA A 148 -11.51 -9.82 18.89
C ALA A 148 -11.53 -10.99 19.88
N ASP A 149 -11.89 -10.69 21.14
CA ASP A 149 -11.97 -11.66 22.23
C ASP A 149 -13.00 -12.77 21.95
N TYR A 150 -13.99 -12.47 21.10
CA TYR A 150 -14.97 -13.42 20.61
C TYR A 150 -15.56 -12.98 19.26
N ILE A 151 -15.97 -13.94 18.43
CA ILE A 151 -16.60 -13.68 17.13
C ILE A 151 -17.99 -14.33 17.12
N VAL A 152 -19.01 -13.54 16.77
CA VAL A 152 -20.39 -14.02 16.57
C VAL A 152 -20.73 -13.93 15.08
N ARG A 153 -21.05 -15.06 14.46
CA ARG A 153 -21.55 -15.10 13.07
C ARG A 153 -23.03 -14.76 13.07
N THR A 154 -23.41 -13.73 12.33
CA THR A 154 -24.73 -13.11 12.42
C THR A 154 -25.67 -13.49 11.28
N ASP A 155 -25.22 -14.26 10.29
CA ASP A 155 -25.94 -14.50 9.03
C ASP A 155 -27.39 -14.96 9.19
N HIS A 156 -27.65 -15.81 10.18
CA HIS A 156 -28.95 -16.43 10.40
C HIS A 156 -29.50 -16.18 11.80
N LEU A 157 -28.97 -15.17 12.50
CA LEU A 157 -29.35 -14.86 13.87
C LEU A 157 -30.11 -13.54 13.95
N THR A 158 -31.11 -13.48 14.83
CA THR A 158 -31.76 -12.21 15.20
C THR A 158 -30.86 -11.38 16.14
N PRO A 159 -31.06 -10.06 16.26
CA PRO A 159 -30.32 -9.25 17.23
C PRO A 159 -30.37 -9.79 18.67
N GLU A 160 -31.49 -10.39 19.08
CA GLU A 160 -31.65 -11.02 20.40
C GLU A 160 -30.84 -12.30 20.55
N GLU A 161 -30.69 -13.10 19.49
CA GLU A 161 -29.83 -14.28 19.47
C GLU A 161 -28.36 -13.90 19.54
N VAL A 162 -27.95 -12.92 18.73
CA VAL A 162 -26.60 -12.35 18.77
C VAL A 162 -26.31 -11.78 20.16
N ALA A 163 -27.25 -11.03 20.75
CA ALA A 163 -27.08 -10.45 22.08
C ALA A 163 -26.91 -11.53 23.17
N ARG A 164 -27.67 -12.63 23.10
CA ARG A 164 -27.48 -13.78 24.00
C ARG A 164 -26.09 -14.37 23.89
N GLU A 165 -25.57 -14.54 22.68
CA GLU A 165 -24.21 -15.04 22.44
C GLU A 165 -23.14 -14.09 22.99
N VAL A 166 -23.29 -12.78 22.77
CA VAL A 166 -22.40 -11.74 23.32
C VAL A 166 -22.37 -11.80 24.85
N VAL A 167 -23.54 -11.83 25.50
CA VAL A 167 -23.65 -11.90 26.97
C VAL A 167 -23.05 -13.20 27.50
N ARG A 168 -23.28 -14.33 26.81
CA ARG A 168 -22.68 -15.63 27.16
C ARG A 168 -21.16 -15.57 27.10
N ALA A 169 -20.60 -15.05 26.00
CA ALA A 169 -19.16 -14.92 25.81
C ALA A 169 -18.54 -13.98 26.86
N TRP A 170 -19.14 -12.81 27.10
CA TRP A 170 -18.68 -11.88 28.14
C TRP A 170 -18.69 -12.53 29.53
N ARG A 171 -19.74 -13.26 29.91
CA ARG A 171 -19.80 -13.94 31.21
C ARG A 171 -18.71 -15.01 31.37
N LYS A 172 -18.36 -15.72 30.28
CA LYS A 172 -17.45 -16.87 30.30
C LYS A 172 -15.98 -16.47 30.11
N LEU A 173 -15.68 -15.57 29.18
CA LEU A 173 -14.33 -15.34 28.64
C LEU A 173 -13.70 -14.02 29.10
N SER A 174 -14.50 -13.05 29.54
CA SER A 174 -14.00 -11.67 29.75
C SER A 174 -12.94 -11.54 30.84
N GLY A 175 -12.91 -12.46 31.82
CA GLY A 175 -11.89 -12.43 32.87
C GLY A 175 -10.48 -12.71 32.35
N GLU A 176 -10.35 -13.73 31.49
CA GLU A 176 -9.07 -14.16 30.92
C GLU A 176 -8.61 -13.21 29.81
N ALA A 177 -9.53 -12.82 28.93
CA ALA A 177 -9.24 -11.84 27.88
C ALA A 177 -8.72 -10.53 28.47
N PHE A 178 -9.37 -10.00 29.51
CA PHE A 178 -8.98 -8.73 30.13
C PHE A 178 -7.62 -8.77 30.86
N ALA A 179 -7.05 -9.95 31.10
CA ALA A 179 -5.73 -10.09 31.71
C ALA A 179 -4.57 -9.89 30.69
N GLN A 180 -4.88 -9.83 29.38
CA GLN A 180 -3.89 -9.66 28.31
C GLN A 180 -4.06 -8.28 27.65
N PRO A 181 -3.26 -7.26 28.01
CA PRO A 181 -3.41 -5.91 27.47
C PRO A 181 -3.09 -5.81 25.96
N ASP A 182 -2.20 -6.66 25.44
CA ASP A 182 -1.77 -6.64 24.04
C ASP A 182 -2.56 -7.56 23.11
N ARG A 183 -3.67 -8.17 23.57
CA ARG A 183 -4.41 -9.18 22.81
C ARG A 183 -5.06 -8.66 21.52
N LEU A 184 -5.27 -7.35 21.42
CA LEU A 184 -5.77 -6.70 20.20
C LEU A 184 -4.64 -6.05 19.40
N THR A 185 -3.38 -6.34 19.70
CA THR A 185 -2.24 -5.85 18.94
C THR A 185 -1.81 -6.96 17.97
N PRO A 186 -1.86 -6.72 16.64
CA PRO A 186 -1.26 -7.65 15.68
C PRO A 186 0.18 -7.99 16.08
N ALA A 187 0.62 -9.22 15.82
CA ALA A 187 1.99 -9.64 16.16
C ALA A 187 3.08 -8.75 15.52
N HIS A 188 2.79 -8.09 14.39
CA HIS A 188 3.72 -7.17 13.75
C HIS A 188 3.78 -5.79 14.41
N ASP A 189 2.71 -5.30 15.04
CA ASP A 189 2.70 -3.97 15.70
C ASP A 189 3.60 -3.94 16.94
N THR A 190 3.81 -5.10 17.58
CA THR A 190 4.76 -5.25 18.69
C THR A 190 6.19 -5.44 18.19
N LEU A 191 6.40 -6.12 17.07
CA LEU A 191 7.73 -6.34 16.48
C LEU A 191 8.27 -5.09 15.79
N PHE A 192 7.40 -4.29 15.19
CA PHE A 192 7.75 -3.12 14.38
C PHE A 192 6.89 -1.90 14.77
N PRO A 193 7.16 -1.29 15.93
CA PRO A 193 6.41 -0.10 16.35
C PRO A 193 6.59 1.01 15.31
N ASP A 194 5.53 1.77 15.06
CA ASP A 194 5.47 2.94 14.17
C ASP A 194 5.74 2.66 12.67
N ALA A 195 5.78 1.39 12.25
CA ALA A 195 5.84 1.04 10.84
C ALA A 195 4.55 1.51 10.12
N ALA A 196 4.73 2.11 8.94
CA ALA A 196 3.62 2.55 8.10
C ALA A 196 2.88 1.37 7.46
N CYS A 197 3.63 0.32 7.11
CA CYS A 197 3.10 -1.01 6.84
C CYS A 197 4.19 -2.06 7.09
N VAL A 198 3.79 -3.33 7.08
CA VAL A 198 4.69 -4.47 7.20
C VAL A 198 4.45 -5.37 5.99
N VAL A 199 5.54 -5.75 5.32
CA VAL A 199 5.48 -6.68 4.19
C VAL A 199 5.71 -8.07 4.76
N GLU A 200 4.69 -8.91 4.73
CA GLU A 200 4.73 -10.30 5.23
C GLU A 200 4.77 -11.27 4.04
N THR A 201 5.87 -11.98 3.86
CA THR A 201 6.05 -12.97 2.78
C THR A 201 6.38 -14.34 3.39
N PRO A 202 6.23 -15.44 2.63
CA PRO A 202 6.71 -16.75 3.07
C PRO A 202 8.20 -16.77 3.48
N SER A 203 9.03 -15.92 2.88
CA SER A 203 10.46 -15.82 3.21
C SER A 203 10.77 -14.96 4.45
N GLY A 204 9.78 -14.24 5.00
CA GLY A 204 9.94 -13.41 6.20
C GLY A 204 9.09 -12.14 6.17
N ALA A 205 9.19 -11.36 7.24
CA ALA A 205 8.52 -10.08 7.38
C ALA A 205 9.53 -8.94 7.58
N TYR A 206 9.24 -7.77 6.99
CA TYR A 206 10.05 -6.57 7.22
C TYR A 206 9.18 -5.31 7.31
N PRO A 207 9.58 -4.33 8.15
CA PRO A 207 8.85 -3.09 8.30
C PRO A 207 9.17 -2.07 7.21
N VAL A 208 8.18 -1.24 6.92
CA VAL A 208 8.28 -0.06 6.06
C VAL A 208 7.95 1.16 6.90
N TYR A 209 8.94 2.01 7.13
CA TYR A 209 8.79 3.29 7.82
C TYR A 209 8.55 4.41 6.81
N LEU A 210 7.61 5.30 7.12
CA LEU A 210 7.27 6.47 6.31
C LEU A 210 7.09 7.68 7.22
N GLY A 211 7.77 8.77 6.91
CA GLY A 211 7.71 9.99 7.71
C GLY A 211 8.56 11.10 7.13
N ARG A 212 8.77 12.16 7.92
CA ARG A 212 9.66 13.29 7.59
C ARG A 212 10.79 13.34 8.61
N GLY A 213 12.01 13.60 8.14
CA GLY A 213 13.19 13.67 9.01
C GLY A 213 13.57 12.31 9.60
N LEU A 214 13.27 11.23 8.87
CA LEU A 214 13.71 9.88 9.22
C LEU A 214 15.19 9.66 8.91
N LEU A 215 15.80 10.41 8.00
CA LEU A 215 17.24 10.30 7.73
C LEU A 215 18.08 10.64 8.97
N ASP A 216 17.75 11.72 9.69
CA ASP A 216 18.37 12.06 10.97
C ASP A 216 18.20 10.96 12.04
N ARG A 217 17.12 10.17 11.96
CA ARG A 217 16.87 9.05 12.88
C ARG A 217 17.24 7.68 12.32
N LEU A 218 17.88 7.61 11.16
CA LEU A 218 18.17 6.35 10.48
C LEU A 218 19.04 5.43 11.34
N GLY A 219 20.04 5.97 12.04
CA GLY A 219 20.88 5.21 12.96
C GLY A 219 20.09 4.46 14.03
N GLU A 220 19.06 5.07 14.61
CA GLU A 220 18.19 4.45 15.63
C GLU A 220 17.45 3.23 15.07
N LEU A 221 16.99 3.33 13.82
CA LEU A 221 16.24 2.28 13.13
C LEU A 221 17.15 1.12 12.69
N LEU A 222 18.42 1.41 12.35
CA LEU A 222 19.35 0.43 11.80
C LEU A 222 20.28 -0.22 12.84
N ALA A 223 20.53 0.43 13.99
CA ALA A 223 21.37 -0.11 15.06
C ALA A 223 20.97 -1.50 15.60
N PRO A 224 19.66 -1.88 15.63
CA PRO A 224 19.26 -3.23 15.99
C PRO A 224 19.66 -4.31 14.96
N LEU A 225 19.91 -3.92 13.69
CA LEU A 225 20.17 -4.84 12.59
C LEU A 225 21.64 -5.19 12.42
N ALA A 226 22.55 -4.23 12.66
CA ALA A 226 23.98 -4.43 12.49
C ALA A 226 24.81 -3.44 13.32
N LYS A 227 26.10 -3.75 13.50
CA LYS A 227 27.10 -2.85 14.11
C LYS A 227 27.94 -2.09 13.07
N ARG A 228 27.86 -2.50 11.81
CA ARG A 228 28.60 -1.89 10.70
C ARG A 228 27.73 -1.85 9.45
N ALA A 229 27.76 -0.70 8.78
CA ALA A 229 26.95 -0.40 7.61
C ALA A 229 27.80 0.10 6.44
N PHE A 230 27.46 -0.34 5.24
CA PHE A 230 28.04 0.07 3.98
C PHE A 230 26.99 0.82 3.16
N ILE A 231 27.17 2.12 2.99
CA ILE A 231 26.25 2.96 2.20
C ILE A 231 26.64 2.85 0.73
N ILE A 232 25.68 2.47 -0.10
CA ILE A 232 25.78 2.49 -1.57
C ILE A 232 24.75 3.50 -2.08
N THR A 233 25.22 4.50 -2.83
CA THR A 233 24.40 5.60 -3.36
C THR A 233 24.95 6.10 -4.70
N ASP A 234 24.28 7.06 -5.34
CA ASP A 234 24.84 7.79 -6.47
C ASP A 234 25.47 9.13 -6.03
N ALA A 235 26.29 9.73 -6.88
CA ALA A 235 27.04 10.94 -6.56
C ALA A 235 26.13 12.16 -6.23
N THR A 236 24.95 12.25 -6.85
CA THR A 236 24.00 13.35 -6.59
C THR A 236 23.39 13.19 -5.20
N VAL A 237 22.88 12.00 -4.89
CA VAL A 237 22.27 11.69 -3.58
C VAL A 237 23.31 11.75 -2.46
N MET A 238 24.55 11.30 -2.71
CA MET A 238 25.66 11.46 -1.77
C MET A 238 25.88 12.93 -1.37
N GLY A 239 25.90 13.84 -2.35
CA GLY A 239 26.10 15.26 -2.09
C GLY A 239 24.94 15.94 -1.34
N LEU A 240 23.73 15.39 -1.41
CA LEU A 240 22.54 15.94 -0.75
C LEU A 240 22.33 15.39 0.66
N TYR A 241 22.49 14.08 0.84
CA TYR A 241 22.05 13.36 2.04
C TYR A 241 23.16 12.53 2.71
N GLY A 242 24.32 12.39 2.07
CA GLY A 242 25.39 11.51 2.54
C GLY A 242 25.90 11.88 3.93
N GLU A 243 26.15 13.17 4.18
CA GLU A 243 26.63 13.66 5.47
C GLU A 243 25.62 13.41 6.60
N GLU A 244 24.34 13.74 6.37
CA GLU A 244 23.25 13.51 7.34
C GLU A 244 23.12 12.02 7.70
N VAL A 245 23.10 11.15 6.69
CA VAL A 245 22.97 9.70 6.88
C VAL A 245 24.17 9.12 7.62
N VAL A 246 25.39 9.49 7.23
CA VAL A 246 26.61 9.04 7.91
C VAL A 246 26.60 9.50 9.37
N ALA A 247 26.28 10.77 9.63
CA ALA A 247 26.21 11.31 10.98
C ALA A 247 25.15 10.60 11.83
N SER A 248 23.96 10.35 11.28
CA SER A 248 22.89 9.62 11.97
C SER A 248 23.33 8.22 12.39
N LEU A 249 23.96 7.47 11.49
CA LEU A 249 24.43 6.11 11.76
C LEU A 249 25.58 6.09 12.79
N GLN A 250 26.53 7.03 12.69
CA GLN A 250 27.62 7.15 13.65
C GLN A 250 27.12 7.54 15.06
N ARG A 251 26.12 8.43 15.16
CA ARG A 251 25.48 8.78 16.45
C ARG A 251 24.83 7.59 17.14
N ALA A 252 24.46 6.56 16.39
CA ALA A 252 23.91 5.31 16.90
C ALA A 252 24.98 4.20 17.09
N ASP A 253 26.27 4.58 17.11
CA ASP A 253 27.42 3.70 17.29
C ASP A 253 27.61 2.63 16.17
N LEU A 254 27.17 2.91 14.94
CA LEU A 254 27.52 2.08 13.79
C LEU A 254 28.87 2.52 13.20
N GLN A 255 29.68 1.53 12.80
CA GLN A 255 30.81 1.77 11.90
C GLN A 255 30.27 1.97 10.48
N VAL A 256 30.67 3.05 9.81
CA VAL A 256 30.08 3.43 8.51
C VAL A 256 31.17 3.64 7.48
N GLU A 257 30.99 3.01 6.33
CA GLU A 257 31.77 3.27 5.12
C GLU A 257 30.78 3.57 3.99
N ALA A 258 31.13 4.52 3.12
CA ALA A 258 30.23 4.98 2.07
C ALA A 258 30.92 5.02 0.71
N THR A 259 30.21 4.65 -0.34
CA THR A 259 30.66 4.79 -1.72
C THR A 259 29.54 5.32 -2.61
N SER A 260 29.91 6.13 -3.59
CA SER A 260 29.00 6.63 -4.62
C SER A 260 29.35 6.07 -5.99
N VAL A 261 28.34 5.84 -6.82
CA VAL A 261 28.46 5.54 -8.25
C VAL A 261 27.98 6.72 -9.11
N PRO A 262 28.29 6.79 -10.41
CA PRO A 262 27.72 7.81 -11.28
C PRO A 262 26.18 7.75 -11.32
N PRO A 263 25.46 8.88 -11.38
CA PRO A 263 24.00 8.86 -11.47
C PRO A 263 23.52 8.34 -12.84
N GLY A 264 22.31 7.79 -12.87
CA GLY A 264 21.61 7.37 -14.09
C GLY A 264 21.55 5.86 -14.33
N GLU A 265 20.59 5.44 -15.15
CA GLU A 265 20.28 4.02 -15.39
C GLU A 265 21.41 3.24 -16.06
N ALA A 266 22.27 3.90 -16.84
CA ALA A 266 23.45 3.28 -17.47
C ALA A 266 24.46 2.72 -16.44
N THR A 267 24.48 3.28 -15.23
CA THR A 267 25.32 2.80 -14.13
C THR A 267 24.88 1.45 -13.59
N LYS A 268 23.62 1.06 -13.82
CA LYS A 268 23.02 -0.18 -13.33
C LYS A 268 23.50 -1.39 -14.13
N SER A 269 24.78 -1.75 -14.02
CA SER A 269 25.44 -2.79 -14.83
C SER A 269 26.18 -3.82 -13.97
N LEU A 270 26.55 -4.95 -14.59
CA LEU A 270 27.40 -5.96 -13.95
C LEU A 270 28.79 -5.42 -13.58
N ASP A 271 29.35 -4.51 -14.37
CA ASP A 271 30.68 -3.93 -14.11
C ASP A 271 30.67 -3.05 -12.85
N THR A 272 29.61 -2.26 -12.68
CA THR A 272 29.41 -1.47 -11.45
C THR A 272 29.19 -2.39 -10.25
N ALA A 273 28.37 -3.43 -10.39
CA ALA A 273 28.17 -4.41 -9.32
C ALA A 273 29.48 -5.09 -8.93
N ALA A 274 30.31 -5.51 -9.90
CA ALA A 274 31.63 -6.09 -9.65
C ALA A 274 32.54 -5.13 -8.86
N SER A 275 32.57 -3.85 -9.25
CA SER A 275 33.34 -2.82 -8.55
C SER A 275 32.90 -2.63 -7.10
N LEU A 276 31.59 -2.68 -6.83
CA LEU A 276 31.04 -2.60 -5.48
C LEU A 276 31.37 -3.86 -4.65
N LEU A 277 31.34 -5.05 -5.26
CA LEU A 277 31.75 -6.30 -4.61
C LEU A 277 33.26 -6.28 -4.24
N GLU A 278 34.11 -5.74 -5.10
CA GLU A 278 35.54 -5.55 -4.82
C GLU A 278 35.78 -4.54 -3.70
N TRP A 279 34.99 -3.46 -3.66
CA TRP A 279 35.03 -2.49 -2.57
C TRP A 279 34.68 -3.12 -1.22
N LEU A 280 33.58 -3.87 -1.14
CA LEU A 280 33.20 -4.63 0.07
C LEU A 280 34.28 -5.64 0.49
N THR A 281 34.90 -6.31 -0.48
CA THR A 281 35.99 -7.28 -0.23
C THR A 281 37.22 -6.60 0.38
N ARG A 282 37.63 -5.44 -0.15
CA ARG A 282 38.77 -4.66 0.38
C ARG A 282 38.52 -4.19 1.82
N LEU A 283 37.30 -3.77 2.12
CA LEU A 283 36.88 -3.36 3.47
C LEU A 283 36.56 -4.54 4.40
N ARG A 284 36.72 -5.78 3.90
CA ARG A 284 36.49 -7.02 4.65
C ARG A 284 35.07 -7.07 5.24
N ALA A 285 34.07 -6.77 4.41
CA ALA A 285 32.67 -6.94 4.78
C ALA A 285 32.38 -8.42 5.12
N GLN A 286 31.54 -8.65 6.12
CA GLN A 286 31.18 -9.92 6.74
C GLN A 286 29.66 -10.08 6.76
N ARG A 287 29.18 -11.31 6.98
CA ARG A 287 27.74 -11.66 6.94
C ARG A 287 26.84 -10.90 7.92
N GLY A 288 27.40 -10.38 9.01
CA GLY A 288 26.67 -9.58 10.01
C GLY A 288 26.60 -8.09 9.70
N ASP A 289 27.18 -7.65 8.58
CA ASP A 289 27.13 -6.25 8.16
C ASP A 289 25.86 -5.94 7.36
N LEU A 290 25.52 -4.67 7.30
CA LEU A 290 24.35 -4.13 6.61
C LEU A 290 24.76 -3.33 5.37
N ILE A 291 24.08 -3.52 4.25
CA ILE A 291 24.11 -2.59 3.12
C ILE A 291 22.95 -1.61 3.26
N VAL A 292 23.25 -0.31 3.13
CA VAL A 292 22.26 0.76 3.08
C VAL A 292 22.18 1.29 1.65
N ALA A 293 21.09 0.99 0.96
CA ALA A 293 20.81 1.47 -0.39
C ALA A 293 20.11 2.83 -0.32
N LEU A 294 20.88 3.91 -0.43
CA LEU A 294 20.38 5.29 -0.33
C LEU A 294 20.23 5.88 -1.72
N GLY A 295 19.00 6.01 -2.24
CA GLY A 295 18.78 6.60 -3.56
C GLY A 295 17.46 6.23 -4.21
N GLY A 296 17.34 6.48 -5.52
CA GLY A 296 16.18 6.04 -6.32
C GLY A 296 16.19 4.55 -6.66
N GLY A 297 15.24 4.13 -7.52
CA GLY A 297 15.03 2.72 -7.87
C GLY A 297 16.27 2.03 -8.48
N MET A 298 17.08 2.79 -9.22
CA MET A 298 18.34 2.29 -9.77
C MET A 298 19.30 1.83 -8.66
N ILE A 299 19.47 2.65 -7.62
CA ILE A 299 20.36 2.34 -6.49
C ILE A 299 19.79 1.19 -5.65
N THR A 300 18.49 1.17 -5.37
CA THR A 300 17.87 0.07 -4.58
C THR A 300 18.02 -1.27 -5.28
N ASP A 301 17.89 -1.31 -6.61
CA ASP A 301 18.08 -2.54 -7.38
C ASP A 301 19.54 -3.00 -7.44
N LEU A 302 20.47 -2.07 -7.71
CA LEU A 302 21.91 -2.36 -7.80
C LEU A 302 22.46 -2.79 -6.45
N ALA A 303 22.24 -2.00 -5.40
CA ALA A 303 22.70 -2.31 -4.05
C ALA A 303 22.02 -3.56 -3.49
N GLY A 304 20.74 -3.78 -3.83
CA GLY A 304 20.04 -5.00 -3.49
C GLY A 304 20.64 -6.24 -4.15
N PHE A 305 21.05 -6.16 -5.42
CA PHE A 305 21.74 -7.24 -6.12
C PHE A 305 23.13 -7.52 -5.52
N VAL A 306 23.88 -6.46 -5.18
CA VAL A 306 25.16 -6.58 -4.47
C VAL A 306 24.96 -7.25 -3.10
N ALA A 307 23.93 -6.86 -2.35
CA ALA A 307 23.59 -7.48 -1.07
C ALA A 307 23.19 -8.96 -1.20
N ALA A 308 22.42 -9.31 -2.23
CA ALA A 308 22.00 -10.68 -2.49
C ALA A 308 23.18 -11.61 -2.84
N THR A 309 24.21 -11.08 -3.50
CA THR A 309 25.31 -11.87 -4.08
C THR A 309 26.56 -11.90 -3.21
N TYR A 310 26.91 -10.80 -2.54
CA TYR A 310 28.09 -10.74 -1.68
C TYR A 310 27.93 -11.66 -0.46
N ALA A 311 28.96 -12.48 -0.18
CA ALA A 311 28.94 -13.48 0.89
C ALA A 311 27.72 -14.44 0.90
N ARG A 312 27.01 -14.51 -0.24
CA ARG A 312 25.71 -15.18 -0.44
C ARG A 312 24.54 -14.58 0.35
N GLY A 313 24.58 -13.28 0.61
CA GLY A 313 23.54 -12.53 1.31
C GLY A 313 24.07 -11.71 2.48
N LEU A 314 23.98 -10.38 2.37
CA LEU A 314 24.10 -9.43 3.47
C LEU A 314 22.73 -8.81 3.80
N ALA A 315 22.53 -8.37 5.03
CA ALA A 315 21.33 -7.60 5.37
C ALA A 315 21.25 -6.35 4.49
N LEU A 316 20.03 -5.94 4.14
CA LEU A 316 19.77 -4.82 3.25
C LEU A 316 18.75 -3.86 3.89
N ALA A 317 19.09 -2.58 3.95
CA ALA A 317 18.17 -1.49 4.25
C ALA A 317 17.96 -0.66 2.99
N ASN A 318 16.71 -0.58 2.50
CA ASN A 318 16.37 0.32 1.41
C ASN A 318 15.96 1.68 1.99
N VAL A 319 16.63 2.74 1.55
CA VAL A 319 16.36 4.13 1.95
C VAL A 319 16.01 4.92 0.68
N PRO A 320 14.79 4.74 0.13
CA PRO A 320 14.41 5.34 -1.14
C PRO A 320 14.30 6.87 -1.03
N THR A 321 14.88 7.58 -2.01
CA THR A 321 14.88 9.06 -2.06
C THR A 321 14.05 9.63 -3.23
N THR A 322 13.39 8.77 -4.02
CA THR A 322 12.46 9.19 -5.07
C THR A 322 11.07 8.63 -4.80
N LEU A 323 10.03 9.34 -5.25
CA LEU A 323 8.66 8.90 -5.04
C LEU A 323 8.41 7.52 -5.67
N LEU A 324 8.91 7.32 -6.90
CA LEU A 324 8.83 6.04 -7.60
C LEU A 324 9.46 4.90 -6.77
N ALA A 325 10.64 5.13 -6.19
CA ALA A 325 11.30 4.12 -5.39
C ALA A 325 10.54 3.82 -4.09
N MET A 326 9.96 4.84 -3.45
CA MET A 326 9.18 4.67 -2.22
C MET A 326 7.96 3.78 -2.43
N VAL A 327 7.19 4.01 -3.51
CA VAL A 327 5.91 3.32 -3.72
C VAL A 327 6.04 2.01 -4.50
N ASP A 328 7.16 1.81 -5.21
CA ASP A 328 7.33 0.67 -6.10
C ASP A 328 8.67 -0.07 -5.92
N ALA A 329 9.79 0.51 -6.37
CA ALA A 329 11.06 -0.23 -6.50
C ALA A 329 11.66 -0.75 -5.19
N ALA A 330 11.54 0.01 -4.09
CA ALA A 330 12.06 -0.41 -2.79
C ALA A 330 11.25 -1.55 -2.15
N LEU A 331 10.08 -1.89 -2.72
CA LEU A 331 9.12 -2.85 -2.20
C LEU A 331 8.99 -4.07 -3.14
N GLY A 332 9.14 -5.27 -2.57
CA GLY A 332 8.87 -6.51 -3.29
C GLY A 332 10.08 -7.32 -3.74
N GLY A 333 11.27 -6.93 -3.30
CA GLY A 333 12.48 -7.76 -3.31
C GLY A 333 13.05 -8.07 -4.69
N LYS A 334 12.56 -7.45 -5.77
CA LYS A 334 13.21 -7.57 -7.07
C LYS A 334 14.44 -6.68 -7.06
N THR A 335 15.59 -7.28 -7.32
CA THR A 335 16.88 -6.57 -7.38
C THR A 335 17.63 -7.05 -8.61
N GLY A 336 18.47 -6.22 -9.21
CA GLY A 336 19.18 -6.63 -10.41
C GLY A 336 19.97 -5.54 -11.11
N VAL A 337 20.57 -5.95 -12.22
CA VAL A 337 21.37 -5.10 -13.10
C VAL A 337 21.01 -5.34 -14.56
N ASN A 338 21.36 -4.38 -15.40
CA ASN A 338 21.13 -4.42 -16.83
C ASN A 338 22.29 -5.11 -17.55
N LEU A 339 21.96 -5.80 -18.63
CA LEU A 339 22.89 -6.20 -19.68
C LEU A 339 22.81 -5.20 -20.83
N PRO A 340 23.85 -5.06 -21.67
CA PRO A 340 23.83 -4.15 -22.82
C PRO A 340 22.64 -4.36 -23.78
N ILE A 341 22.10 -5.58 -23.83
CA ILE A 341 21.00 -5.97 -24.71
C ILE A 341 19.66 -6.15 -23.99
N ALA A 342 19.62 -6.05 -22.65
CA ALA A 342 18.40 -6.32 -21.89
C ALA A 342 18.41 -5.70 -20.48
N LYS A 343 17.34 -4.97 -20.14
CA LYS A 343 17.12 -4.38 -18.81
C LYS A 343 16.63 -5.44 -17.81
N ASN A 344 17.12 -5.41 -16.57
CA ASN A 344 16.67 -6.23 -15.44
C ASN A 344 16.66 -7.76 -15.65
N MET A 345 17.40 -8.29 -16.62
CA MET A 345 17.44 -9.73 -16.90
C MET A 345 18.34 -10.52 -15.94
N VAL A 346 19.27 -9.86 -15.27
CA VAL A 346 20.16 -10.46 -14.27
C VAL A 346 19.80 -9.88 -12.91
N GLY A 347 19.39 -10.74 -11.98
CA GLY A 347 18.88 -10.28 -10.70
C GLY A 347 18.57 -11.40 -9.72
N ALA A 348 17.99 -11.01 -8.59
CA ALA A 348 17.56 -11.91 -7.53
C ALA A 348 16.26 -11.40 -6.88
N PHE A 349 15.45 -12.35 -6.38
CA PHE A 349 14.43 -12.07 -5.39
C PHE A 349 15.10 -12.03 -4.01
N TYR A 350 15.36 -10.82 -3.51
CA TYR A 350 16.06 -10.56 -2.26
C TYR A 350 15.37 -9.42 -1.50
N HIS A 351 14.72 -9.76 -0.39
CA HIS A 351 13.97 -8.78 0.41
C HIS A 351 14.88 -7.97 1.32
N PRO A 352 14.62 -6.66 1.50
CA PRO A 352 15.30 -5.89 2.52
C PRO A 352 14.85 -6.34 3.91
N SER A 353 15.70 -6.09 4.91
CA SER A 353 15.38 -6.22 6.32
C SER A 353 14.52 -5.05 6.83
N ILE A 354 14.57 -3.90 6.15
CA ILE A 354 13.84 -2.68 6.49
C ILE A 354 13.76 -1.74 5.29
N VAL A 355 12.67 -0.99 5.17
CA VAL A 355 12.55 0.15 4.26
C VAL A 355 12.29 1.41 5.06
N VAL A 356 13.04 2.49 4.79
CA VAL A 356 12.89 3.78 5.47
C VAL A 356 12.68 4.89 4.43
N ALA A 357 11.42 5.31 4.25
CA ALA A 357 11.03 6.35 3.30
C ALA A 357 10.89 7.71 4.01
N ASP A 358 11.88 8.58 3.85
CA ASP A 358 11.85 9.96 4.33
C ASP A 358 11.30 10.90 3.24
N LEU A 359 10.10 11.44 3.46
CA LEU A 359 9.44 12.36 2.55
C LEU A 359 10.15 13.70 2.39
N SER A 360 11.03 14.08 3.32
CA SER A 360 11.87 15.28 3.16
C SER A 360 12.76 15.19 1.93
N THR A 361 13.13 13.97 1.51
CA THR A 361 13.99 13.76 0.33
C THR A 361 13.33 14.13 -0.99
N LEU A 362 12.00 14.15 -1.04
CA LEU A 362 11.24 14.53 -2.24
C LEU A 362 11.33 16.03 -2.53
N THR A 363 11.74 16.85 -1.57
CA THR A 363 11.80 18.32 -1.72
C THR A 363 12.96 18.79 -2.60
N THR A 364 14.00 17.97 -2.77
CA THR A 364 15.13 18.27 -3.68
C THR A 364 14.98 17.59 -5.04
N LEU A 365 13.92 16.82 -5.24
CA LEU A 365 13.71 16.06 -6.48
C LEU A 365 13.27 17.01 -7.59
N GLY A 366 13.76 16.79 -8.81
CA GLY A 366 13.31 17.54 -9.97
C GLY A 366 11.80 17.35 -10.19
N GLU A 367 11.14 18.37 -10.75
CA GLU A 367 9.69 18.36 -10.93
C GLU A 367 9.23 17.19 -11.81
N ARG A 368 10.01 16.84 -12.84
CA ARG A 368 9.71 15.73 -13.75
C ARG A 368 9.80 14.37 -13.04
N GLU A 369 10.87 14.17 -12.27
CA GLU A 369 11.12 12.96 -11.48
C GLU A 369 10.12 12.80 -10.33
N LEU A 370 9.65 13.91 -9.75
CA LEU A 370 8.56 13.86 -8.77
C LEU A 370 7.24 13.46 -9.44
N ARG A 371 6.92 14.07 -10.58
CA ARG A 371 5.67 13.79 -11.33
C ARG A 371 5.58 12.33 -11.75
N GLU A 372 6.65 11.76 -12.31
CA GLU A 372 6.62 10.37 -12.80
C GLU A 372 6.31 9.36 -11.69
N GLY A 373 6.78 9.59 -10.45
CA GLY A 373 6.48 8.72 -9.31
C GLY A 373 4.99 8.67 -8.94
N TRP A 374 4.20 9.67 -9.30
CA TRP A 374 2.75 9.64 -9.08
C TRP A 374 2.02 8.67 -9.99
N ALA A 375 2.59 8.30 -11.16
CA ALA A 375 1.96 7.35 -12.08
C ALA A 375 1.71 5.99 -11.41
N GLU A 376 2.69 5.49 -10.65
CA GLU A 376 2.58 4.26 -9.87
C GLU A 376 1.56 4.36 -8.74
N THR A 377 1.46 5.52 -8.10
CA THR A 377 0.46 5.76 -7.05
C THR A 377 -0.96 5.82 -7.62
N ILE A 378 -1.14 6.45 -8.78
CA ILE A 378 -2.40 6.46 -9.53
C ILE A 378 -2.77 5.04 -9.97
N LYS A 379 -1.81 4.27 -10.46
CA LYS A 379 -1.99 2.84 -10.79
C LYS A 379 -2.52 2.06 -9.59
N HIS A 380 -1.87 2.17 -8.42
CA HIS A 380 -2.30 1.51 -7.18
C HIS A 380 -3.74 1.87 -6.78
N ALA A 381 -4.12 3.13 -6.95
CA ALA A 381 -5.48 3.60 -6.69
C ALA A 381 -6.50 2.89 -7.57
N PHE A 382 -6.26 2.84 -8.88
CA PHE A 382 -7.16 2.23 -9.84
C PHE A 382 -7.26 0.70 -9.71
N ILE A 383 -6.14 0.02 -9.42
CA ILE A 383 -6.15 -1.45 -9.34
C ILE A 383 -6.65 -1.99 -7.99
N ALA A 384 -6.64 -1.21 -6.91
CA ALA A 384 -6.88 -1.76 -5.58
C ALA A 384 -7.47 -0.82 -4.50
N ASP A 385 -7.28 0.50 -4.57
CA ASP A 385 -7.65 1.39 -3.46
C ASP A 385 -8.52 2.59 -3.91
N PRO A 386 -9.87 2.44 -3.83
CA PRO A 386 -10.80 3.52 -4.18
C PRO A 386 -10.68 4.77 -3.30
N ASP A 387 -10.23 4.65 -2.04
CA ASP A 387 -10.13 5.82 -1.17
C ASP A 387 -8.83 6.61 -1.50
N LEU A 388 -7.75 5.91 -1.89
CA LEU A 388 -6.58 6.54 -2.50
C LEU A 388 -6.97 7.29 -3.78
N LEU A 389 -7.83 6.71 -4.62
CA LEU A 389 -8.33 7.40 -5.82
C LEU A 389 -9.06 8.69 -5.45
N SER A 390 -9.99 8.63 -4.49
CA SER A 390 -10.70 9.81 -4.00
C SER A 390 -9.75 10.87 -3.40
N LEU A 391 -8.68 10.46 -2.73
CA LEU A 391 -7.66 11.38 -2.22
C LEU A 391 -6.92 12.10 -3.36
N LEU A 392 -6.46 11.35 -4.37
CA LEU A 392 -5.76 11.88 -5.54
C LEU A 392 -6.66 12.86 -6.33
N GLU A 393 -7.95 12.55 -6.45
CA GLU A 393 -8.96 13.38 -7.12
C GLU A 393 -9.36 14.62 -6.33
N ARG A 394 -9.33 14.56 -5.00
CA ARG A 394 -9.68 15.73 -4.18
C ARG A 394 -8.55 16.78 -4.17
N ASP A 395 -7.30 16.36 -4.11
CA ASP A 395 -6.19 17.27 -3.75
C ASP A 395 -4.89 17.05 -4.56
N ALA A 396 -4.95 17.06 -5.88
CA ALA A 396 -3.73 16.86 -6.69
C ALA A 396 -2.73 18.01 -6.53
N GLN A 397 -3.20 19.26 -6.40
CA GLN A 397 -2.32 20.41 -6.24
C GLN A 397 -1.56 20.35 -4.91
N GLY A 398 -2.23 20.00 -3.81
CA GLY A 398 -1.57 19.78 -2.52
C GLY A 398 -0.56 18.64 -2.57
N LEU A 399 -0.89 17.53 -3.26
CA LEU A 399 0.01 16.38 -3.40
C LEU A 399 1.24 16.70 -4.27
N LEU A 400 1.06 17.39 -5.40
CA LEU A 400 2.16 17.87 -6.24
C LEU A 400 3.07 18.85 -5.49
N ALA A 401 2.51 19.64 -4.57
CA ALA A 401 3.23 20.54 -3.68
C ALA A 401 3.75 19.85 -2.39
N LEU A 402 3.63 18.52 -2.27
CA LEU A 402 4.08 17.73 -1.12
C LEU A 402 3.46 18.17 0.23
N ALA A 403 2.20 18.61 0.24
CA ALA A 403 1.49 19.08 1.42
C ALA A 403 1.50 18.02 2.55
N PRO A 404 1.80 18.42 3.81
CA PRO A 404 1.87 17.50 4.96
C PRO A 404 0.49 16.94 5.29
N GLY A 405 0.41 15.66 5.65
CA GLY A 405 -0.85 14.94 5.86
C GLY A 405 -1.33 14.19 4.61
N PRO A 406 -1.92 14.85 3.59
CA PRO A 406 -2.40 14.18 2.38
C PRO A 406 -1.31 13.39 1.65
N THR A 407 -0.09 13.95 1.52
CA THR A 407 1.02 13.30 0.82
C THR A 407 1.47 12.02 1.54
N GLU A 408 1.58 12.07 2.87
CA GLU A 408 1.91 10.93 3.70
C GLU A 408 0.86 9.82 3.57
N GLU A 409 -0.42 10.19 3.57
CA GLU A 409 -1.52 9.23 3.40
C GLU A 409 -1.55 8.60 2.00
N ALA A 410 -1.33 9.39 0.95
CA ALA A 410 -1.30 8.88 -0.42
C ALA A 410 -0.17 7.84 -0.59
N ILE A 411 1.03 8.17 -0.14
CA ILE A 411 2.20 7.30 -0.23
C ILE A 411 2.03 6.06 0.66
N ARG A 412 1.55 6.22 1.90
CA ARG A 412 1.25 5.09 2.80
C ARG A 412 0.29 4.09 2.17
N ARG A 413 -0.81 4.56 1.59
CA ARG A 413 -1.80 3.70 0.91
C ARG A 413 -1.20 3.02 -0.31
N SER A 414 -0.40 3.74 -1.09
CA SER A 414 0.31 3.20 -2.26
C SER A 414 1.26 2.06 -1.86
N MET A 415 2.11 2.29 -0.84
CA MET A 415 3.01 1.28 -0.27
C MET A 415 2.23 0.08 0.27
N ALA A 416 1.09 0.29 0.93
CA ALA A 416 0.26 -0.79 1.45
C ALA A 416 -0.34 -1.67 0.33
N VAL A 417 -0.75 -1.09 -0.81
CA VAL A 417 -1.21 -1.85 -1.99
C VAL A 417 -0.07 -2.72 -2.52
N LYS A 418 1.12 -2.14 -2.70
CA LYS A 418 2.29 -2.91 -3.18
C LYS A 418 2.66 -4.02 -2.19
N ALA A 419 2.68 -3.72 -0.90
CA ALA A 419 2.97 -4.67 0.18
C ALA A 419 1.99 -5.86 0.17
N SER A 420 0.68 -5.61 0.07
CA SER A 420 -0.31 -6.69 0.05
C SER A 420 -0.17 -7.59 -1.17
N VAL A 421 0.10 -7.01 -2.35
CA VAL A 421 0.28 -7.81 -3.57
C VAL A 421 1.56 -8.64 -3.52
N VAL A 422 2.65 -8.10 -2.95
CA VAL A 422 3.90 -8.83 -2.73
C VAL A 422 3.69 -9.97 -1.73
N ALA A 423 2.96 -9.73 -0.63
CA ALA A 423 2.64 -10.74 0.37
C ALA A 423 1.85 -11.92 -0.23
N GLU A 424 0.91 -11.63 -1.13
CA GLU A 424 0.10 -12.65 -1.82
C GLU A 424 0.89 -13.47 -2.85
N ASP A 425 1.95 -12.91 -3.45
CA ASP A 425 2.68 -13.55 -4.56
C ASP A 425 4.15 -13.07 -4.66
N GLU A 426 4.94 -13.42 -3.65
CA GLU A 426 6.34 -13.02 -3.44
C GLU A 426 7.21 -13.20 -4.70
N ARG A 427 7.12 -14.37 -5.33
CA ARG A 427 7.98 -14.80 -6.46
C ARG A 427 7.25 -14.86 -7.80
N GLU A 428 6.10 -14.20 -7.93
CA GLU A 428 5.30 -14.15 -9.17
C GLU A 428 4.85 -15.53 -9.70
N GLN A 429 4.59 -16.46 -8.79
CA GLN A 429 4.23 -17.84 -9.11
C GLN A 429 2.73 -18.04 -9.31
N THR A 430 1.90 -17.31 -8.56
CA THR A 430 0.44 -17.46 -8.63
C THR A 430 -0.17 -16.60 -9.74
N GLY A 431 0.58 -15.61 -10.22
CA GLY A 431 0.12 -14.64 -11.21
C GLY A 431 -0.68 -13.50 -10.60
N ARG A 432 -0.94 -13.52 -9.28
CA ARG A 432 -1.64 -12.44 -8.57
C ARG A 432 -0.85 -11.14 -8.65
N ARG A 433 0.48 -11.19 -8.58
CA ARG A 433 1.36 -10.02 -8.72
C ARG A 433 1.26 -9.34 -10.08
N SER A 434 0.71 -10.03 -11.10
CA SER A 434 0.53 -9.47 -12.44
C SER A 434 -0.39 -8.26 -12.47
N VAL A 435 -1.28 -8.06 -11.48
CA VAL A 435 -2.17 -6.87 -11.45
C VAL A 435 -1.39 -5.55 -11.35
N LEU A 436 -0.18 -5.59 -10.80
CA LEU A 436 0.72 -4.43 -10.75
C LEU A 436 1.27 -4.05 -12.13
N ASN A 437 1.14 -4.93 -13.13
CA ASN A 437 1.59 -4.66 -14.50
C ASN A 437 0.56 -3.87 -15.32
N TYR A 438 -0.46 -3.28 -14.69
CA TYR A 438 -1.36 -2.37 -15.37
C TYR A 438 -0.56 -1.19 -15.97
N GLY A 439 -0.73 -0.98 -17.27
CA GLY A 439 0.04 -0.08 -18.12
C GLY A 439 1.44 -0.56 -18.53
N HIS A 440 1.97 -1.65 -17.96
CA HIS A 440 3.38 -2.01 -18.17
C HIS A 440 3.63 -2.70 -19.51
N THR A 441 2.62 -3.33 -20.12
CA THR A 441 2.80 -4.04 -21.39
C THR A 441 3.24 -3.06 -22.49
N ILE A 442 2.54 -1.93 -22.59
CA ILE A 442 2.85 -0.87 -23.56
C ILE A 442 3.89 0.09 -22.99
N GLY A 443 3.88 0.39 -21.69
CA GLY A 443 4.88 1.25 -21.07
C GLY A 443 6.31 0.74 -21.27
N HIS A 444 6.58 -0.54 -21.00
CA HIS A 444 7.91 -1.11 -21.26
C HIS A 444 8.26 -1.12 -22.75
N ALA A 445 7.28 -1.28 -23.63
CA ALA A 445 7.52 -1.21 -25.08
C ALA A 445 7.90 0.22 -25.52
N ILE A 446 7.30 1.25 -24.92
CA ILE A 446 7.66 2.66 -25.13
C ILE A 446 9.07 2.94 -24.63
N GLU A 447 9.40 2.50 -23.42
CA GLU A 447 10.75 2.62 -22.86
C GLU A 447 11.80 1.98 -23.79
N ALA A 448 11.56 0.72 -24.21
CA ALA A 448 12.47 0.00 -25.09
C ALA A 448 12.58 0.63 -26.50
N ALA A 449 11.46 1.06 -27.09
CA ALA A 449 11.43 1.67 -28.42
C ALA A 449 12.06 3.07 -28.45
N THR A 450 12.22 3.72 -27.30
CA THR A 450 12.89 5.02 -27.15
C THR A 450 14.28 4.90 -26.53
N GLU A 451 14.83 3.68 -26.47
CA GLU A 451 16.14 3.38 -25.91
C GLU A 451 16.33 3.95 -24.49
N TYR A 452 15.23 4.03 -23.71
CA TYR A 452 15.19 4.56 -22.35
C TYR A 452 15.66 6.02 -22.22
N ALA A 453 15.72 6.78 -23.32
CA ALA A 453 16.24 8.14 -23.35
C ALA A 453 15.15 9.22 -23.28
N THR A 454 13.96 8.92 -23.83
CA THR A 454 12.91 9.94 -24.01
C THR A 454 11.94 10.02 -22.84
N TYR A 455 11.37 8.87 -22.44
CA TYR A 455 10.36 8.79 -21.39
C TYR A 455 10.96 8.22 -20.11
N LEU A 456 10.64 8.84 -18.98
CA LEU A 456 10.85 8.22 -17.67
C LEU A 456 9.87 7.05 -17.50
N HIS A 457 10.13 6.17 -16.53
CA HIS A 457 9.35 4.97 -16.34
C HIS A 457 7.87 5.29 -16.07
N GLY A 458 7.59 6.17 -15.10
CA GLY A 458 6.21 6.55 -14.76
C GLY A 458 5.47 7.27 -15.90
N GLU A 459 6.19 8.01 -16.75
CA GLU A 459 5.63 8.61 -17.96
C GLU A 459 5.19 7.53 -18.96
N ALA A 460 6.04 6.52 -19.20
CA ALA A 460 5.71 5.41 -20.08
C ALA A 460 4.56 4.55 -19.52
N ILE A 461 4.54 4.30 -18.20
CA ILE A 461 3.43 3.60 -17.54
C ILE A 461 2.13 4.39 -17.64
N SER A 462 2.17 5.72 -17.54
CA SER A 462 0.98 6.57 -17.71
C SER A 462 0.34 6.40 -19.10
N ILE A 463 1.15 6.45 -20.16
CA ILE A 463 0.70 6.22 -21.53
C ILE A 463 0.19 4.78 -21.70
N GLY A 464 0.91 3.82 -21.12
CA GLY A 464 0.51 2.42 -21.13
C GLY A 464 -0.83 2.18 -20.44
N MET A 465 -1.14 2.84 -19.31
CA MET A 465 -2.44 2.73 -18.64
C MET A 465 -3.56 3.26 -19.54
N VAL A 466 -3.33 4.36 -20.26
CA VAL A 466 -4.30 4.88 -21.25
C VAL A 466 -4.52 3.88 -22.38
N ALA A 467 -3.45 3.27 -22.88
CA ALA A 467 -3.54 2.25 -23.92
C ALA A 467 -4.29 0.99 -23.46
N GLU A 468 -4.01 0.49 -22.25
CA GLU A 468 -4.71 -0.67 -21.69
C GLU A 468 -6.18 -0.36 -21.36
N ALA A 469 -6.51 0.88 -20.95
CA ALA A 469 -7.89 1.32 -20.83
C ALA A 469 -8.62 1.34 -22.19
N GLU A 470 -7.98 1.85 -23.24
CA GLU A 470 -8.52 1.87 -24.61
C GLU A 470 -8.74 0.45 -25.15
N LEU A 471 -7.81 -0.48 -24.90
CA LEU A 471 -8.00 -1.89 -25.22
C LEU A 471 -9.23 -2.46 -24.48
N GLY A 472 -9.38 -2.14 -23.20
CA GLY A 472 -10.52 -2.53 -22.41
C GLY A 472 -11.86 -1.97 -22.91
N LEU A 473 -11.88 -0.73 -23.42
CA LEU A 473 -13.06 -0.12 -24.04
C LEU A 473 -13.49 -0.90 -25.28
N ARG A 474 -12.54 -1.18 -26.19
CA ARG A 474 -12.81 -1.93 -27.44
C ARG A 474 -13.28 -3.35 -27.18
N LEU A 475 -12.83 -3.96 -26.08
CA LEU A 475 -13.28 -5.27 -25.64
C LEU A 475 -14.61 -5.25 -24.85
N GLY A 476 -15.19 -4.08 -24.59
CA GLY A 476 -16.41 -3.93 -23.79
C GLY A 476 -16.24 -4.28 -22.31
N LEU A 477 -15.00 -4.28 -21.81
CA LEU A 477 -14.66 -4.60 -20.42
C LEU A 477 -14.54 -3.36 -19.55
N THR A 478 -13.95 -2.28 -20.08
CA THR A 478 -13.70 -1.04 -19.35
C THR A 478 -14.82 -0.03 -19.63
N PRO A 479 -15.45 0.56 -18.61
CA PRO A 479 -16.40 1.66 -18.82
C PRO A 479 -15.74 2.92 -19.37
N HIS A 480 -16.41 3.62 -20.31
CA HIS A 480 -15.90 4.89 -20.85
C HIS A 480 -15.63 5.94 -19.76
N SER A 481 -16.51 6.02 -18.77
CA SER A 481 -16.33 6.92 -17.61
C SER A 481 -15.04 6.63 -16.84
N LEU A 482 -14.68 5.34 -16.67
CA LEU A 482 -13.46 4.94 -15.96
C LEU A 482 -12.20 5.33 -16.73
N ALA A 483 -12.18 5.04 -18.04
CA ALA A 483 -11.05 5.40 -18.91
C ALA A 483 -10.85 6.93 -18.94
N GLN A 484 -11.95 7.69 -19.04
CA GLN A 484 -11.91 9.15 -19.01
C GLN A 484 -11.44 9.70 -17.65
N GLN A 485 -11.97 9.16 -16.55
CA GLN A 485 -11.58 9.52 -15.18
C GLN A 485 -10.07 9.33 -14.98
N GLN A 486 -9.54 8.17 -15.39
CA GLN A 486 -8.10 7.90 -15.33
C GLN A 486 -7.28 8.88 -16.15
N ARG A 487 -7.66 9.11 -17.41
CA ARG A 487 -6.94 10.03 -18.30
C ARG A 487 -6.88 11.44 -17.70
N GLN A 488 -8.01 11.95 -17.22
CA GLN A 488 -8.09 13.27 -16.59
C GLN A 488 -7.22 13.37 -15.34
N LEU A 489 -7.19 12.32 -14.51
CA LEU A 489 -6.35 12.31 -13.32
C LEU A 489 -4.86 12.32 -13.69
N LEU A 490 -4.43 11.51 -14.65
CA LEU A 490 -3.05 11.49 -15.16
C LEU A 490 -2.63 12.88 -15.67
N GLU A 491 -3.46 13.50 -16.50
CA GLU A 491 -3.24 14.86 -17.03
C GLU A 491 -3.15 15.90 -15.90
N ARG A 492 -3.96 15.76 -14.85
CA ARG A 492 -3.95 16.67 -13.68
C ARG A 492 -2.67 16.56 -12.86
N PHE A 493 -2.01 15.40 -12.85
CA PHE A 493 -0.69 15.21 -12.26
C PHE A 493 0.46 15.56 -13.23
N GLY A 494 0.13 16.06 -14.43
CA GLY A 494 1.12 16.47 -15.42
C GLY A 494 1.83 15.30 -16.09
N LEU A 495 1.20 14.12 -16.12
CA LEU A 495 1.72 12.91 -16.76
C LEU A 495 1.26 12.83 -18.23
N PRO A 496 2.09 12.30 -19.14
CA PRO A 496 1.71 12.16 -20.55
C PRO A 496 0.69 11.03 -20.74
N THR A 497 -0.32 11.30 -21.57
CA THR A 497 -1.37 10.32 -21.93
C THR A 497 -1.25 9.82 -23.37
N SER A 498 -0.22 10.27 -24.09
CA SER A 498 0.18 9.80 -25.41
C SER A 498 1.71 9.90 -25.57
N ALA A 499 2.25 9.09 -26.47
CA ALA A 499 3.63 9.20 -26.93
C ALA A 499 3.65 9.83 -28.33
N THR A 500 4.66 10.63 -28.63
CA THR A 500 4.89 11.17 -29.99
C THR A 500 6.26 10.77 -30.50
N GLY A 501 6.41 10.69 -31.83
CA GLY A 501 7.70 10.45 -32.49
C GLY A 501 8.21 9.01 -32.45
N ILE A 502 7.39 8.04 -32.03
CA ILE A 502 7.77 6.62 -32.02
C ILE A 502 7.08 5.88 -33.16
N PRO A 503 7.82 5.20 -34.07
CA PRO A 503 7.20 4.38 -35.10
C PRO A 503 6.43 3.21 -34.48
N ARG A 504 5.17 2.99 -34.91
CA ARG A 504 4.34 1.88 -34.43
C ARG A 504 5.04 0.52 -34.51
N GLU A 505 5.77 0.28 -35.60
CA GLU A 505 6.45 -1.00 -35.78
C GLU A 505 7.58 -1.22 -34.78
N ALA A 506 8.20 -0.16 -34.25
CA ALA A 506 9.18 -0.27 -33.17
C ALA A 506 8.52 -0.74 -31.86
N LEU A 507 7.35 -0.18 -31.48
CA LEU A 507 6.59 -0.67 -30.32
C LEU A 507 6.16 -2.13 -30.51
N TRP A 508 5.64 -2.46 -31.70
CA TRP A 508 5.20 -3.82 -31.99
C TRP A 508 6.34 -4.84 -31.86
N GLN A 509 7.53 -4.49 -32.35
CA GLN A 509 8.72 -5.32 -32.20
C GLN A 509 9.16 -5.47 -30.73
N ALA A 510 9.18 -4.38 -29.96
CA ALA A 510 9.50 -4.41 -28.54
C ALA A 510 8.53 -5.32 -27.76
N MET A 511 7.23 -5.22 -28.03
CA MET A 511 6.23 -6.11 -27.43
C MET A 511 6.41 -7.58 -27.85
N ALA A 512 6.79 -7.84 -29.10
CA ALA A 512 7.03 -9.20 -29.58
C ALA A 512 8.26 -9.86 -28.92
N LEU A 513 9.28 -9.07 -28.56
CA LEU A 513 10.43 -9.55 -27.79
C LEU A 513 10.04 -9.94 -26.36
N ASP A 514 9.27 -9.09 -25.66
CA ASP A 514 8.74 -9.42 -24.33
C ASP A 514 7.84 -10.67 -24.37
N LYS A 515 7.00 -10.80 -25.42
CA LYS A 515 6.16 -11.99 -25.65
C LYS A 515 6.99 -13.27 -25.70
N LYS A 516 8.15 -13.25 -26.38
CA LYS A 516 9.05 -14.41 -26.46
C LYS A 516 9.70 -14.72 -25.11
N GLY A 517 10.12 -13.68 -24.38
CA GLY A 517 10.68 -13.83 -23.03
C GLY A 517 9.71 -14.46 -22.02
N ARG A 518 8.40 -14.25 -22.20
CA ARG A 518 7.34 -14.75 -21.31
C ARG A 518 6.65 -16.05 -21.79
N GLY A 519 7.32 -16.84 -22.63
CA GLY A 519 6.78 -18.14 -23.07
C GLY A 519 5.68 -18.04 -24.14
N GLY A 520 5.68 -16.97 -24.93
CA GLY A 520 4.86 -16.84 -26.14
C GLY A 520 3.48 -16.23 -25.95
N LYS A 521 3.15 -15.65 -24.78
CA LYS A 521 1.89 -14.95 -24.53
C LYS A 521 2.11 -13.61 -23.82
N LEU A 522 1.47 -12.55 -24.31
CA LEU A 522 1.39 -11.27 -23.60
C LEU A 522 0.18 -11.30 -22.67
N ARG A 523 0.41 -10.98 -21.40
CA ARG A 523 -0.63 -10.78 -20.39
C ARG A 523 -0.90 -9.29 -20.29
N TRP A 524 -2.17 -8.94 -20.40
CA TRP A 524 -2.66 -7.57 -20.33
C TRP A 524 -3.52 -7.42 -19.10
N VAL A 525 -3.32 -6.36 -18.34
CA VAL A 525 -4.19 -6.04 -17.21
C VAL A 525 -5.24 -5.04 -17.70
N ILE A 526 -6.51 -5.33 -17.48
CA ILE A 526 -7.61 -4.47 -17.91
C ILE A 526 -8.48 -4.18 -16.70
N LEU A 527 -9.00 -2.97 -16.57
CA LEU A 527 -9.88 -2.60 -15.47
C LEU A 527 -11.34 -2.70 -15.89
N LYS A 528 -12.12 -3.54 -15.20
CA LYS A 528 -13.59 -3.57 -15.36
C LYS A 528 -14.29 -2.51 -14.50
N GLY A 529 -13.57 -2.00 -13.50
CA GLY A 529 -13.99 -1.02 -12.52
C GLY A 529 -12.77 -0.63 -11.67
N VAL A 530 -12.94 0.41 -10.84
CA VAL A 530 -11.95 0.71 -9.79
C VAL A 530 -11.84 -0.49 -8.86
N ALA A 531 -10.62 -0.91 -8.58
CA ALA A 531 -10.29 -2.10 -7.79
C ALA A 531 -10.83 -3.44 -8.35
N ASP A 532 -11.10 -3.51 -9.66
CA ASP A 532 -11.53 -4.72 -10.37
C ASP A 532 -10.64 -5.01 -11.61
N PRO A 533 -9.33 -5.28 -11.40
CA PRO A 533 -8.42 -5.65 -12.48
C PRO A 533 -8.64 -7.11 -12.92
N VAL A 534 -8.65 -7.34 -14.24
CA VAL A 534 -8.66 -8.66 -14.86
C VAL A 534 -7.44 -8.83 -15.76
N VAL A 535 -6.89 -10.04 -15.80
CA VAL A 535 -5.80 -10.38 -16.70
C VAL A 535 -6.36 -11.10 -17.92
N ILE A 536 -6.08 -10.57 -19.11
CA ILE A 536 -6.42 -11.21 -20.38
C ILE A 536 -5.15 -11.60 -21.13
N THR A 537 -5.25 -12.61 -22.00
CA THR A 537 -4.14 -13.07 -22.85
C THR A 537 -4.57 -13.10 -24.30
N ASP A 538 -3.62 -12.77 -25.19
CA ASP A 538 -3.79 -12.85 -26.64
C ASP A 538 -5.03 -12.09 -27.19
N PRO A 539 -5.18 -10.78 -26.90
CA PRO A 539 -6.21 -9.97 -27.57
C PRO A 539 -5.98 -9.96 -29.10
N PRO A 540 -7.05 -9.73 -29.91
CA PRO A 540 -6.91 -9.63 -31.35
C PRO A 540 -5.85 -8.63 -31.77
N ALA A 541 -4.91 -9.06 -32.62
CA ALA A 541 -3.79 -8.23 -33.05
C ALA A 541 -4.23 -6.93 -33.75
N SER A 542 -5.37 -6.94 -34.45
CA SER A 542 -5.97 -5.74 -35.04
C SER A 542 -6.33 -4.70 -34.00
N LEU A 543 -7.00 -5.10 -32.90
CA LEU A 543 -7.35 -4.20 -31.82
C LEU A 543 -6.11 -3.62 -31.13
N VAL A 544 -5.09 -4.45 -30.92
CA VAL A 544 -3.82 -3.97 -30.33
C VAL A 544 -3.19 -2.91 -31.23
N LYS A 545 -3.16 -3.10 -32.55
CA LYS A 545 -2.64 -2.09 -33.48
C LYS A 545 -3.42 -0.78 -33.42
N GLU A 546 -4.74 -0.84 -33.39
CA GLU A 546 -5.59 0.35 -33.25
C GLU A 546 -5.36 1.08 -31.92
N VAL A 547 -5.14 0.33 -30.83
CA VAL A 547 -4.77 0.90 -29.52
C VAL A 547 -3.41 1.59 -29.58
N LEU A 548 -2.42 1.01 -30.27
CA LEU A 548 -1.13 1.66 -30.48
C LEU A 548 -1.30 2.96 -31.27
N ASP A 549 -2.08 2.95 -32.35
CA ASP A 549 -2.36 4.16 -33.14
C ASP A 549 -3.02 5.26 -32.26
N HIS A 550 -3.94 4.88 -31.36
CA HIS A 550 -4.59 5.82 -30.43
C HIS A 550 -3.61 6.56 -29.52
N VAL A 551 -2.59 5.86 -28.99
CA VAL A 551 -1.65 6.45 -28.03
C VAL A 551 -0.40 7.05 -28.66
N LEU A 552 -0.14 6.79 -29.95
CA LEU A 552 1.01 7.36 -30.68
C LEU A 552 0.75 8.76 -31.24
N GLY A 553 -0.44 9.33 -30.99
CA GLY A 553 -0.79 10.68 -31.43
C GLY A 553 -0.81 10.87 -32.94
N THR A 554 -1.02 9.79 -33.69
CA THR A 554 -1.11 9.76 -35.16
C THR A 554 -2.49 10.10 -35.69
#